data_AF-A0A967X5L7-F1
#
_entry.id   AF-A0A967X5L7-F1
#
_cell.length_a   1.000
_cell.length_b   1.000
_cell.length_c   1.000
_cell.angle_alpha   90.00
_cell.angle_beta   90.00
_cell.angle_gamma   90.00
#
_symmetry.space_group_name_H-M   'P 1'
#
loop_
_entity.id
_entity.type
_entity.pdbx_description
1 polymer ?
#
loop_
_entity_poly.entity_id
_entity_poly.type
_entity_poly.pdbx_seq_one_letter_code
_entity_poly.pdbx_strand_id
1 'polypeptide(L)' 'FKIAAVPFHQWVPDVYQGAPTNVTGFMAAATKTAAFAVLLRFLVGAFADQSDVWVPLVTWLSILSMTVA' A
#
# COMPACT_ATOMS: atom_id res chain seq x y z
N PHE A 1 -3.41 -3.34 3.48
CA PHE A 1 -3.72 -2.49 4.65
C PHE A 1 -2.75 -1.31 4.80
N LYS A 2 -1.45 -1.51 5.09
CA LYS A 2 -0.51 -0.42 5.43
C LYS A 2 -0.26 0.59 4.29
N ILE A 3 -0.28 0.11 3.05
CA ILE A 3 -0.17 0.95 1.84
C ILE A 3 -1.55 1.52 1.43
N ALA A 4 -2.63 1.04 2.05
CA ALA A 4 -4.01 1.33 1.69
C ALA A 4 -4.37 1.03 0.22
N ALA A 5 -3.86 -0.06 -0.33
CA ALA A 5 -4.35 -0.62 -1.59
C ALA A 5 -5.71 -1.33 -1.40
N VAL A 6 -6.53 -1.38 -2.44
CA VAL A 6 -7.76 -2.19 -2.50
C VAL A 6 -7.45 -3.67 -2.17
N PRO A 7 -8.32 -4.38 -1.42
CA PRO A 7 -9.58 -3.96 -0.78
C PRO A 7 -9.41 -3.33 0.61
N PHE A 8 -8.19 -3.04 1.04
CA PHE A 8 -7.87 -2.67 2.42
C PHE A 8 -7.69 -1.16 2.64
N HIS A 9 -8.33 -0.33 1.83
CA HIS A 9 -8.17 1.14 1.81
C HIS A 9 -9.26 1.87 2.61
N GLN A 10 -10.31 1.17 3.04
CA GLN A 10 -11.54 1.74 3.63
C GLN A 10 -11.30 2.63 4.86
N TRP A 11 -10.22 2.40 5.61
CA TRP A 11 -9.89 3.19 6.81
C TRP A 11 -9.35 4.59 6.49
N VAL A 12 -8.83 4.82 5.28
CA VAL A 12 -8.07 6.04 4.95
C VAL A 12 -8.94 7.30 5.02
N PRO A 13 -10.15 7.36 4.41
CA PRO A 13 -10.96 8.58 4.45
C PRO A 13 -11.31 8.99 5.88
N ASP A 14 -11.82 8.05 6.68
CA ASP A 14 -12.27 8.31 8.06
C ASP A 14 -11.10 8.76 8.95
N VAL A 15 -9.95 8.09 8.86
CA VAL A 15 -8.79 8.43 9.70
C VAL A 15 -8.14 9.74 9.25
N TYR A 16 -8.03 10.00 7.95
CA TYR A 16 -7.38 11.22 7.46
C TYR A 16 -8.22 12.46 7.73
N GLN A 17 -9.56 12.31 7.77
CA GLN A 17 -10.48 13.37 8.17
C GLN A 17 -10.47 13.59 9.69
N GLY A 18 -10.43 12.51 10.48
CA GLY A 18 -10.51 12.59 11.94
C GLY A 18 -9.20 12.93 12.66
N ALA A 19 -8.05 12.66 12.03
CA ALA A 19 -6.74 12.89 12.66
C ALA A 19 -6.22 14.33 12.47
N PRO A 20 -5.39 14.83 13.41
CA PRO A 20 -4.67 16.09 13.22
C PRO A 20 -3.84 16.11 11.94
N THR A 21 -3.79 17.25 11.26
CA THR A 21 -3.15 17.40 9.93
C THR A 21 -1.70 16.93 9.91
N ASN A 22 -0.93 17.18 10.98
CA ASN A 22 0.45 16.72 11.09
C ASN A 22 0.57 15.18 11.16
N VAL A 23 -0.37 14.51 11.83
CA VAL A 23 -0.44 13.05 11.90
C VAL A 23 -0.83 12.48 10.53
N THR A 24 -1.86 13.05 9.89
CA THR A 24 -2.28 12.64 8.55
C THR A 24 -1.14 12.78 7.54
N GLY A 25 -0.41 13.90 7.57
CA GLY A 25 0.75 14.12 6.70
C GLY A 25 1.87 13.10 6.94
N PHE A 26 2.21 12.81 8.21
CA PHE A 26 3.21 11.80 8.56
C PHE A 26 2.79 10.40 8.09
N MET A 27 1.53 10.02 8.30
CA MET A 27 1.02 8.72 7.87
C MET A 27 0.99 8.60 6.35
N ALA A 28 0.51 9.63 5.64
CA ALA A 28 0.42 9.63 4.18
C ALA A 28 1.77 9.49 3.47
N ALA A 29 2.84 10.04 4.08
CA ALA A 29 4.18 9.98 3.52
C ALA A 29 5.04 8.88 4.18
N ALA A 30 5.53 9.12 5.40
CA ALA A 30 6.57 8.31 6.02
C ALA A 30 6.15 6.84 6.21
N THR A 31 4.93 6.62 6.73
CA THR A 31 4.47 5.24 6.98
C THR A 31 4.19 4.49 5.68
N LYS A 32 3.66 5.16 4.65
CA LYS A 32 3.41 4.56 3.34
C LYS A 32 4.73 4.21 2.63
N THR A 33 5.73 5.09 2.66
CA THR A 33 7.06 4.81 2.11
C THR A 33 7.73 3.64 2.81
N ALA A 34 7.72 3.60 4.15
CA ALA A 34 8.27 2.46 4.89
C ALA A 34 7.58 1.14 4.54
N ALA A 35 6.25 1.15 4.38
CA ALA A 35 5.50 -0.03 3.98
C ALA A 35 5.86 -0.52 2.58
N PHE A 36 6.06 0.39 1.60
CA PHE A 36 6.54 0.03 0.27
C PHE A 36 7.96 -0.53 0.29
N ALA A 37 8.87 0.06 1.07
CA ALA A 37 10.25 -0.43 1.20
C ALA A 37 10.28 -1.87 1.74
N VAL A 38 9.48 -2.15 2.77
CA VAL A 38 9.33 -3.50 3.31
C VAL A 38 8.72 -4.44 2.26
N LEU A 39 7.67 -4.02 1.56
CA LEU A 39 7.04 -4.84 0.51
C LEU A 39 8.03 -5.22 -0.60
N LEU A 40 8.80 -4.25 -1.11
CA LEU A 40 9.83 -4.48 -2.12
C LEU A 40 10.91 -5.43 -1.60
N ARG A 41 11.37 -5.24 -0.36
CA ARG A 41 12.35 -6.13 0.27
C ARG A 41 11.86 -7.57 0.34
N PHE A 42 10.58 -7.79 0.64
CA PHE A 42 9.99 -9.12 0.65
C PHE A 42 9.82 -9.70 -0.75
N LEU A 43 9.20 -8.98 -1.69
CA LEU A 43 8.89 -9.51 -3.02
C LEU A 43 10.15 -9.78 -3.86
N VAL A 44 11.10 -8.83 -3.87
CA VAL A 44 12.32 -8.94 -4.67
C VAL A 44 13.42 -9.69 -3.93
N GLY A 45 13.35 -9.79 -2.59
CA GLY A 45 14.33 -10.51 -1.79
C GLY A 45 13.94 -11.97 -1.53
N ALA A 46 12.81 -12.18 -0.84
CA ALA A 46 12.40 -13.50 -0.37
C ALA A 46 11.56 -14.28 -1.41
N PHE A 47 10.85 -13.58 -2.30
CA PHE A 47 9.94 -14.18 -3.28
C PHE A 47 10.37 -13.94 -4.74
N ALA A 48 11.65 -13.65 -4.98
CA ALA A 48 12.16 -13.31 -6.30
C ALA A 48 11.81 -14.39 -7.34
N ASP A 49 12.03 -15.66 -6.99
CA ASP A 49 11.79 -16.82 -7.86
C ASP A 49 10.30 -17.12 -8.10
N GLN A 50 9.39 -16.45 -7.38
CA GLN A 50 7.94 -16.57 -7.56
C GLN A 50 7.35 -15.33 -8.25
N SER A 51 8.15 -14.61 -9.05
CA SER A 51 7.72 -13.43 -9.82
C SER A 51 6.46 -13.68 -10.63
N ASP A 52 6.34 -14.87 -11.21
CA ASP A 52 5.20 -15.25 -12.06
C ASP A 52 3.88 -15.28 -11.27
N VAL A 53 3.95 -15.36 -9.95
CA VAL A 53 2.79 -15.32 -9.04
C VAL A 53 2.54 -13.91 -8.55
N TRP A 54 3.55 -13.24 -7.99
CA TRP A 54 3.32 -11.97 -7.30
C TRP A 54 3.24 -10.76 -8.24
N VAL A 55 3.89 -10.78 -9.42
CA VAL A 55 3.81 -9.68 -10.39
C VAL A 55 2.37 -9.50 -10.90
N PRO A 56 1.66 -10.56 -11.36
CA PRO A 56 0.25 -10.41 -11.74
C PRO A 56 -0.64 -9.95 -10.59
N LEU A 57 -0.41 -10.44 -9.36
CA LEU A 57 -1.18 -10.03 -8.19
C LEU A 57 -1.01 -8.54 -7.89
N VAL A 58 0.22 -8.03 -7.87
CA VAL A 58 0.50 -6.59 -7.67
C VAL A 58 -0.09 -5.77 -8.81
N THR A 59 -0.08 -6.29 -10.05
CA THR A 59 -0.67 -5.62 -11.21
C THR A 59 -2.18 -5.45 -11.04
N TRP A 60 -2.90 -6.52 -10.70
CA TRP A 60 -4.34 -6.45 -10.43
C TRP A 60 -4.67 -5.54 -9.25
N LEU A 61 -3.91 -5.62 -8.16
CA LEU A 61 -4.08 -4.71 -7.02
C LEU A 61 -3.86 -3.25 -7.41
N SER A 62 -2.92 -2.98 -8.31
CA SER A 62 -2.65 -1.63 -8.82
C SER A 62 -3.80 -1.12 -9.70
N ILE A 63 -4.26 -1.93 -10.65
CA ILE A 63 -5.41 -1.61 -11.52
C ILE A 63 -6.64 -1.31 -10.66
N LEU A 64 -6.98 -2.20 -9.72
CA LEU A 64 -8.14 -2.01 -8.83
C LEU A 64 -8.00 -0.76 -7.96
N SER A 65 -6.79 -0.47 -7.47
CA SER A 65 -6.56 0.72 -6.65
C SER A 65 -6.70 2.00 -7.45
N MET A 66 -6.25 2.04 -8.71
CA MET A 66 -6.39 3.24 -9.56
C MET A 66 -7.83 3.47 -10.06
N THR A 67 -8.65 2.43 -10.13
CA THR A 67 -10.04 2.54 -10.61
C THR A 67 -11.04 2.81 -9.48
N VAL A 68 -10.78 2.34 -8.27
CA VAL A 68 -11.71 2.43 -7.13
C VAL A 68 -11.33 3.53 -6.13
N ALA A 69 -10.02 3.76 -5.91
CA ALA A 69 -9.52 4.69 -4.89
C ALA A 69 -9.01 5.99 -5.51
#